data_AF-A0A971X7T5-F1
#
_entry.id   AF-A0A971X7T5-F1
#
_cell.length_a   1.000
_cell.length_b   1.000
_cell.length_c   1.000
_cell.angle_alpha   90.00
_cell.angle_beta   90.00
_cell.angle_gamma   90.00
#
_symmetry.space_group_name_H-M   'P 1'
#
loop_
_entity.id
_entity.type
_entity.pdbx_description
1 polymer ?
#
loop_
_entity_poly.entity_id
_entity_poly.type
_entity_poly.pdbx_seq_one_letter_code
_entity_poly.pdbx_strand_id
1 'polypeptide(L)'
;MELLSPDFDQLKKKINYDEVTRKLYDEAIAYADKILLEEFPNEPIKEHGNAKKINGRYTDKYLGILQEYDTTSWLYERAFRNLAFAFKMTGHRKYLDKFEEAIDRCLLNPYWGPEESEYDHCSSRILRALCVSLTWLGSDLSRDHMKRITDRIKKEVIGFEKKYSRMGDDYPIGPNDHQSKDLSGAGCAAWFLSKK
;
A
#
# COMPACT_ATOMS: atom_id res chain seq x y z
N MET A 1 0.63 -22.52 -7.49
CA MET A 1 -0.72 -21.97 -7.74
C MET A 1 -0.51 -20.54 -8.19
N GLU A 2 -0.81 -20.22 -9.45
CA GLU A 2 -0.53 -18.88 -10.01
C GLU A 2 -1.57 -17.89 -9.47
N LEU A 3 -1.09 -16.86 -8.76
CA LEU A 3 -1.86 -15.64 -8.54
C LEU A 3 -2.32 -15.14 -9.92
N LEU A 4 -3.54 -14.59 -10.03
CA LEU A 4 -4.05 -13.99 -11.27
C LEU A 4 -3.10 -12.86 -11.71
N SER A 5 -2.11 -13.21 -12.51
CA SER A 5 -1.16 -12.27 -13.10
C SER A 5 -1.77 -11.78 -14.41
N PRO A 6 -1.83 -10.45 -14.63
CA PRO A 6 -2.19 -9.92 -15.93
C PRO A 6 -1.30 -10.50 -17.03
N ASP A 7 -1.86 -10.70 -18.22
CA ASP A 7 -1.06 -11.01 -19.42
C ASP A 7 -0.29 -9.76 -19.85
N PHE A 8 0.92 -9.62 -19.29
CA PHE A 8 1.79 -8.48 -19.57
C PHE A 8 2.28 -8.45 -21.02
N ASP A 9 2.25 -9.56 -21.75
CA ASP A 9 2.62 -9.57 -23.17
C ASP A 9 1.50 -8.97 -24.02
N GLN A 10 0.23 -9.24 -23.69
CA GLN A 10 -0.90 -8.51 -24.28
C GLN A 10 -0.90 -7.04 -23.90
N LEU A 11 -0.60 -6.69 -22.65
CA LEU A 11 -0.51 -5.29 -22.23
C LEU A 11 0.58 -4.53 -22.99
N LYS A 12 1.76 -5.14 -23.22
CA LYS A 12 2.83 -4.56 -24.03
C LYS A 12 2.41 -4.31 -25.48
N LYS A 13 1.62 -5.22 -26.08
CA LYS A 13 1.05 -5.01 -27.41
C LYS A 13 0.09 -3.82 -27.43
N LYS A 14 -0.73 -3.68 -26.37
CA LYS A 14 -1.75 -2.63 -26.24
C LYS A 14 -1.16 -1.21 -26.22
N ILE A 15 0.09 -1.03 -25.75
CA ILE A 15 0.78 0.29 -25.75
C ILE A 15 0.72 0.96 -27.13
N ASN A 16 0.81 0.16 -28.20
CA ASN A 16 0.89 0.66 -29.57
C ASN A 16 -0.47 0.76 -30.29
N TYR A 17 -1.59 0.53 -29.60
CA TYR A 17 -2.91 0.51 -30.24
C TYR A 17 -3.41 1.92 -30.59
N ASP A 18 -3.18 2.87 -29.70
CA ASP A 18 -3.64 4.24 -29.86
C ASP A 18 -2.74 5.21 -29.08
N GLU A 19 -2.84 6.50 -29.41
CA GLU A 19 -2.04 7.56 -28.80
C GLU A 19 -2.30 7.71 -27.30
N VAL A 20 -3.54 7.50 -26.84
CA VAL A 20 -3.91 7.63 -25.43
C VAL A 20 -3.24 6.55 -24.60
N THR A 21 -3.28 5.31 -25.05
CA THR A 21 -2.64 4.18 -24.35
C THR A 21 -1.12 4.35 -24.32
N ARG A 22 -0.50 4.82 -25.42
CA ARG A 22 0.93 5.14 -25.44
C ARG A 22 1.28 6.23 -24.42
N LYS A 23 0.53 7.32 -24.41
CA LYS A 23 0.74 8.43 -23.46
C LYS A 23 0.61 7.96 -22.00
N LEU A 24 -0.41 7.16 -21.68
CA LEU A 24 -0.59 6.61 -20.32
C LEU A 24 0.57 5.70 -19.91
N TYR A 25 1.09 4.91 -20.85
CA TYR A 25 2.28 4.09 -20.61
C TYR A 25 3.53 4.96 -20.33
N ASP A 26 3.79 5.94 -21.18
CA ASP A 26 4.95 6.84 -21.04
C ASP A 26 4.89 7.61 -19.71
N GLU A 27 3.70 8.09 -19.32
CA GLU A 27 3.47 8.74 -18.02
C GLU A 27 3.73 7.77 -16.86
N ALA A 28 3.24 6.53 -16.93
CA ALA A 28 3.45 5.54 -15.88
C ALA A 28 4.94 5.19 -15.69
N ILE A 29 5.70 5.05 -16.78
CA ILE A 29 7.15 4.83 -16.72
C ILE A 29 7.87 6.06 -16.16
N ALA A 30 7.50 7.27 -16.60
CA ALA A 30 8.09 8.50 -16.09
C ALA A 30 7.83 8.69 -14.58
N TYR A 31 6.65 8.28 -14.07
CA TYR A 31 6.39 8.27 -12.62
C TYR A 31 7.27 7.26 -11.88
N ALA A 32 7.44 6.05 -12.42
CA ALA A 32 8.35 5.07 -11.82
C ALA A 32 9.80 5.59 -11.78
N ASP A 33 10.25 6.27 -12.83
CA ASP A 33 11.59 6.88 -12.87
C ASP A 33 11.75 8.01 -11.85
N LYS A 34 10.70 8.80 -11.58
CA LYS A 34 10.73 9.78 -10.48
C LYS A 34 10.89 9.09 -9.12
N ILE A 35 10.16 8.01 -8.89
CA ILE A 35 10.21 7.25 -7.63
C ILE A 35 11.59 6.61 -7.41
N LEU A 36 12.32 6.24 -8.47
CA LEU A 36 13.70 5.77 -8.33
C LEU A 36 14.61 6.81 -7.65
N LEU A 37 14.31 8.10 -7.81
CA LEU A 37 15.05 9.21 -7.22
C LEU A 37 14.53 9.61 -5.83
N GLU A 38 13.38 9.09 -5.41
CA GLU A 38 12.81 9.39 -4.09
C GLU A 38 13.52 8.61 -2.98
N GLU A 39 13.72 9.27 -1.85
CA GLU A 39 14.22 8.64 -0.63
C GLU A 39 13.04 8.15 0.21
N PHE A 40 13.03 6.86 0.56
CA PHE A 40 12.06 6.33 1.49
C PHE A 40 12.47 6.63 2.95
N PRO A 41 11.50 6.83 3.86
CA PRO A 41 11.80 7.03 5.28
C PRO A 41 12.67 5.90 5.86
N ASN A 42 13.77 6.29 6.51
CA ASN A 42 14.74 5.34 7.09
C ASN A 42 14.48 5.06 8.58
N GLU A 43 13.55 5.78 9.20
CA GLU A 43 13.11 5.60 10.58
C GLU A 43 11.59 5.43 10.61
N PRO A 44 11.04 4.71 11.62
CA PRO A 44 9.61 4.67 11.83
C PRO A 44 9.08 6.04 12.26
N ILE A 45 7.81 6.30 11.94
CA ILE A 45 7.07 7.48 12.42
C ILE A 45 7.05 7.45 13.95
N LYS A 46 7.45 8.57 14.57
CA LYS A 46 7.55 8.68 16.03
C LYS A 46 6.24 9.21 16.61
N GLU A 47 5.45 8.30 17.17
CA GLU A 47 4.27 8.68 17.93
C GLU A 47 4.68 9.08 19.35
N HIS A 48 4.60 10.38 19.63
CA HIS A 48 4.66 10.88 20.99
C HIS A 48 3.24 10.81 21.55
N GLY A 49 3.06 10.32 22.79
CA GLY A 49 1.77 10.16 23.50
C GLY A 49 1.00 11.47 23.72
N ASN A 50 0.68 12.14 22.61
CA ASN A 50 0.10 13.45 22.51
C ASN A 50 -1.40 13.33 22.72
N ALA A 51 -1.97 14.26 23.46
CA ALA A 51 -3.42 14.34 23.59
C ALA A 51 -4.05 14.49 22.20
N LYS A 52 -4.92 13.54 21.82
CA LYS A 52 -5.64 13.56 20.54
C LYS A 52 -6.52 14.79 20.42
N LYS A 53 -7.27 15.12 21.47
CA LYS A 53 -8.18 16.27 21.53
C LYS A 53 -8.04 17.07 22.81
N ILE A 54 -8.18 18.38 22.72
CA ILE A 54 -8.37 19.31 23.85
C ILE A 54 -9.61 20.15 23.53
N ASN A 55 -10.57 20.19 24.46
CA ASN A 55 -11.85 20.91 24.28
C ASN A 55 -12.57 20.55 22.96
N GLY A 56 -12.58 19.26 22.61
CA GLY A 56 -13.23 18.73 21.41
C GLY A 56 -12.50 18.96 20.09
N ARG A 57 -11.38 19.69 20.08
CA ARG A 57 -10.56 19.95 18.87
C ARG A 57 -9.32 19.08 18.85
N TYR A 58 -8.92 18.61 17.66
CA TYR A 58 -7.65 17.90 17.50
C TYR A 58 -6.48 18.83 17.85
N THR A 59 -5.45 18.27 18.48
CA THR A 59 -4.22 19.03 18.74
C THR A 59 -3.37 19.09 17.47
N ASP A 60 -2.63 20.19 17.29
CA ASP A 60 -1.73 20.35 16.13
C ASP A 60 -0.68 19.23 16.05
N LYS A 61 -0.24 18.73 17.22
CA LYS A 61 0.67 17.58 17.30
C LYS A 61 0.05 16.32 16.71
N TYR A 62 -1.21 16.04 17.05
CA TYR A 62 -1.93 14.90 16.48
C TYR A 62 -2.19 15.08 14.99
N LEU A 63 -2.56 16.28 14.55
CA LEU A 63 -2.73 16.59 13.12
C LEU A 63 -1.43 16.41 12.32
N GLY A 64 -0.28 16.77 12.90
CA GLY A 64 1.04 16.51 12.31
C GLY A 64 1.30 15.02 12.10
N ILE A 65 1.00 14.19 13.11
CA ILE A 65 1.12 12.72 13.01
C ILE A 65 0.19 12.16 11.93
N LEU A 66 -1.08 12.61 11.90
CA LEU A 66 -2.02 12.20 10.85
C LEU A 66 -1.50 12.52 9.45
N GLN A 67 -0.97 13.73 9.26
CA GLN A 67 -0.42 14.16 7.98
C GLN A 67 0.81 13.34 7.59
N GLU A 68 1.66 12.96 8.55
CA GLU A 68 2.84 12.13 8.30
C GLU A 68 2.45 10.72 7.84
N TYR A 69 1.46 10.08 8.49
CA TYR A 69 0.92 8.79 8.06
C TYR A 69 0.23 8.85 6.69
N ASP A 70 -0.56 9.88 6.42
CA ASP A 70 -1.22 10.03 5.11
C ASP A 70 -0.18 10.23 4.00
N THR A 71 0.79 11.12 4.21
CA THR A 71 1.86 11.38 3.23
C THR A 71 2.69 10.12 2.97
N THR A 72 3.06 9.40 4.03
CA THR A 72 3.86 8.17 3.96
C THR A 72 3.11 7.04 3.25
N SER A 73 1.83 6.87 3.54
CA SER A 73 1.03 5.84 2.87
C SER A 73 0.78 6.14 1.39
N TRP A 74 0.65 7.41 1.00
CA TRP A 74 0.62 7.81 -0.41
C TRP A 74 1.95 7.54 -1.13
N LEU A 75 3.08 7.81 -0.48
CA LEU A 75 4.40 7.49 -1.00
C LEU A 75 4.50 6.01 -1.33
N TYR A 76 4.19 5.13 -0.37
CA TYR A 76 4.25 3.69 -0.58
C TYR A 76 3.21 3.18 -1.58
N GLU A 77 2.00 3.74 -1.60
CA GLU A 77 0.98 3.37 -2.61
C GLU A 77 1.51 3.59 -4.03
N ARG A 78 2.08 4.78 -4.28
CA ARG A 78 2.65 5.14 -5.58
C ARG A 78 3.87 4.29 -5.88
N ALA A 79 4.76 4.08 -4.92
CA ALA A 79 5.95 3.28 -5.09
C ALA A 79 5.61 1.85 -5.52
N PHE A 80 4.75 1.17 -4.79
CA PHE A 80 4.44 -0.23 -5.10
C PHE A 80 3.84 -0.39 -6.50
N ARG A 81 2.82 0.41 -6.83
CA ARG A 81 2.13 0.27 -8.12
C ARG A 81 3.00 0.62 -9.31
N ASN A 82 3.69 1.75 -9.26
CA ASN A 82 4.46 2.24 -10.42
C ASN A 82 5.72 1.40 -10.64
N LEU A 83 6.44 1.04 -9.58
CA LEU A 83 7.65 0.24 -9.71
C LEU A 83 7.34 -1.19 -10.19
N ALA A 84 6.30 -1.83 -9.65
CA ALA A 84 5.88 -3.15 -10.11
C ALA A 84 5.43 -3.12 -11.58
N PHE A 85 4.60 -2.14 -11.95
CA PHE A 85 4.19 -1.97 -13.34
C PHE A 85 5.39 -1.77 -14.27
N ALA A 86 6.28 -0.82 -13.95
CA ALA A 86 7.44 -0.52 -14.77
C ALA A 86 8.37 -1.73 -14.91
N PHE A 87 8.60 -2.49 -13.84
CA PHE A 87 9.36 -3.74 -13.91
C PHE A 87 8.71 -4.75 -14.87
N LYS A 88 7.40 -5.01 -14.75
CA LYS A 88 6.73 -6.00 -15.60
C LYS A 88 6.64 -5.59 -17.07
N MET A 89 6.53 -4.28 -17.34
CA MET A 89 6.46 -3.77 -18.70
C MET A 89 7.84 -3.69 -19.38
N THR A 90 8.90 -3.38 -18.63
CA THR A 90 10.21 -3.07 -19.21
C THR A 90 11.26 -4.16 -18.96
N GLY A 91 11.12 -4.93 -17.88
CA GLY A 91 12.11 -5.93 -17.42
C GLY A 91 13.34 -5.34 -16.72
N HIS A 92 13.41 -4.01 -16.53
CA HIS A 92 14.59 -3.39 -15.93
C HIS A 92 14.64 -3.62 -14.41
N ARG A 93 15.68 -4.32 -13.96
CA ARG A 93 15.85 -4.74 -12.56
C ARG A 93 15.83 -3.58 -11.55
N LYS A 94 16.29 -2.38 -11.93
CA LYS A 94 16.27 -1.16 -11.09
C LYS A 94 14.92 -0.90 -10.42
N TYR A 95 13.81 -1.18 -11.10
CA TYR A 95 12.47 -0.96 -10.55
C TYR A 95 12.12 -1.99 -9.48
N LEU A 96 12.53 -3.24 -9.67
CA LEU A 96 12.31 -4.29 -8.70
C LEU A 96 13.20 -4.12 -7.47
N ASP A 97 14.46 -3.71 -7.64
CA ASP A 97 15.36 -3.43 -6.53
C ASP A 97 14.82 -2.27 -5.67
N LYS A 98 14.32 -1.19 -6.29
CA LYS A 98 13.67 -0.09 -5.58
C LYS A 98 12.35 -0.50 -4.92
N PHE A 99 11.61 -1.45 -5.51
CA PHE A 99 10.40 -2.00 -4.91
C PHE A 99 10.72 -2.84 -3.66
N GLU A 100 11.79 -3.64 -3.69
CA GLU A 100 12.28 -4.39 -2.53
C GLU A 100 12.75 -3.44 -1.41
N GLU A 101 13.48 -2.36 -1.76
CA GLU A 101 13.81 -1.28 -0.83
C GLU A 101 12.53 -0.67 -0.20
N ALA A 102 11.52 -0.37 -1.01
CA ALA A 102 10.24 0.16 -0.51
C ALA A 102 9.55 -0.79 0.48
N ILE A 103 9.61 -2.11 0.26
CA ILE A 103 9.11 -3.10 1.21
C ILE A 103 9.86 -2.99 2.53
N ASP A 104 11.20 -3.02 2.48
CA ASP A 104 12.02 -2.98 3.70
C ASP A 104 11.73 -1.74 4.54
N ARG A 105 11.62 -0.58 3.88
CA ARG A 105 11.34 0.70 4.55
C ARG A 105 9.90 0.77 5.08
N CYS A 106 8.93 0.27 4.32
CA CYS A 106 7.54 0.20 4.76
C CYS A 106 7.36 -0.69 6.01
N LEU A 107 8.16 -1.76 6.12
CA LEU A 107 8.15 -2.68 7.25
C LEU A 107 8.82 -2.12 8.52
N LEU A 108 9.56 -1.01 8.45
CA LEU A 108 10.13 -0.36 9.63
C LEU A 108 9.04 0.18 10.56
N ASN A 109 7.92 0.64 9.99
CA ASN A 109 6.81 1.17 10.76
C ASN A 109 6.08 0.02 11.50
N PRO A 110 5.94 0.10 12.84
CA PRO A 110 5.24 -0.93 13.61
C PRO A 110 3.75 -1.03 13.22
N TYR A 111 3.15 0.10 12.84
CA TYR A 111 1.77 0.25 12.35
C TYR A 111 1.75 1.07 11.06
N TRP A 112 0.72 0.90 10.24
CA TRP A 112 0.55 1.65 8.98
C TRP A 112 -0.51 2.74 9.06
N GLY A 113 -1.02 2.96 10.27
CA GLY A 113 -1.84 4.09 10.68
C GLY A 113 -1.45 4.51 12.10
N PRO A 114 -1.94 5.65 12.55
CA PRO A 114 -1.64 6.21 13.88
C PRO A 114 -2.22 5.36 15.02
N GLU A 115 -1.65 5.48 16.21
CA GLU A 115 -2.13 4.84 17.44
C GLU A 115 -3.64 5.10 17.66
N GLU A 116 -4.35 4.08 18.13
CA GLU A 116 -5.81 4.03 18.27
C GLU A 116 -6.61 4.09 16.96
N SER A 117 -5.95 4.16 15.81
CA SER A 117 -6.53 4.10 14.47
C SER A 117 -5.57 3.42 13.48
N GLU A 118 -4.89 2.37 13.95
CA GLU A 118 -3.79 1.70 13.25
C GLU A 118 -4.25 1.03 11.96
N TYR A 119 -5.53 0.63 11.94
CA TYR A 119 -6.19 -0.09 10.85
C TYR A 119 -7.23 0.81 10.20
N ASP A 120 -6.77 1.84 9.51
CA ASP A 120 -7.61 2.82 8.84
C ASP A 120 -7.29 2.92 7.34
N HIS A 121 -7.74 3.99 6.71
CA HIS A 121 -7.54 4.26 5.31
C HIS A 121 -6.06 4.32 4.89
N CYS A 122 -5.13 4.67 5.78
CA CYS A 122 -3.68 4.66 5.49
C CYS A 122 -3.17 3.22 5.33
N SER A 123 -3.47 2.35 6.31
CA SER A 123 -3.12 0.92 6.22
C SER A 123 -3.80 0.25 5.02
N SER A 124 -5.08 0.55 4.80
CA SER A 124 -5.84 0.03 3.66
C SER A 124 -5.24 0.44 2.31
N ARG A 125 -4.84 1.71 2.16
CA ARG A 125 -4.20 2.24 0.95
C ARG A 125 -2.92 1.45 0.63
N ILE A 126 -2.06 1.26 1.62
CA ILE A 126 -0.82 0.48 1.50
C ILE A 126 -1.14 -0.97 1.12
N LEU A 127 -2.03 -1.64 1.86
CA LEU A 127 -2.41 -3.03 1.61
C LEU A 127 -2.89 -3.25 0.18
N ARG A 128 -3.80 -2.39 -0.30
CA ARG A 128 -4.37 -2.50 -1.64
C ARG A 128 -3.29 -2.39 -2.72
N ALA A 129 -2.43 -1.38 -2.65
CA ALA A 129 -1.37 -1.20 -3.63
C ALA A 129 -0.34 -2.31 -3.59
N LEU A 130 0.07 -2.70 -2.40
CA LEU A 130 1.04 -3.77 -2.19
C LEU A 130 0.52 -5.11 -2.70
N CYS A 131 -0.68 -5.53 -2.30
CA CYS A 131 -1.24 -6.82 -2.70
C CYS A 131 -1.42 -6.92 -4.22
N VAL A 132 -1.92 -5.87 -4.87
CA VAL A 132 -2.00 -5.82 -6.34
C VAL A 132 -0.61 -5.95 -6.96
N SER A 133 0.37 -5.19 -6.48
CA SER A 133 1.73 -5.23 -7.03
C SER A 133 2.39 -6.61 -6.85
N LEU A 134 2.17 -7.25 -5.70
CA LEU A 134 2.65 -8.61 -5.41
C LEU A 134 2.01 -9.65 -6.34
N THR A 135 0.75 -9.48 -6.76
CA THR A 135 0.13 -10.38 -7.74
C THR A 135 0.81 -10.31 -9.11
N TRP A 136 1.36 -9.15 -9.47
CA TRP A 136 2.05 -8.96 -10.74
C TRP A 136 3.49 -9.45 -10.70
N LEU A 137 4.17 -9.22 -9.58
CA LEU A 137 5.56 -9.63 -9.38
C LEU A 137 5.68 -11.13 -9.14
N GLY A 138 4.70 -11.78 -8.51
CA GLY A 138 4.68 -13.24 -8.36
C GLY A 138 5.99 -13.81 -7.82
N SER A 139 6.69 -14.61 -8.65
CA SER A 139 7.97 -15.25 -8.32
C SER A 139 9.22 -14.37 -8.52
N ASP A 140 9.06 -13.13 -9.00
CA ASP A 140 10.17 -12.21 -9.26
C ASP A 140 10.83 -11.70 -7.97
N LEU A 141 10.09 -11.73 -6.85
CA LEU A 141 10.57 -11.33 -5.52
C LEU A 141 11.34 -12.43 -4.80
N SER A 142 12.30 -12.03 -3.98
CA SER A 142 13.00 -12.98 -3.10
C SER A 142 12.02 -13.69 -2.14
N ARG A 143 12.30 -14.95 -1.82
CA ARG A 143 11.47 -15.74 -0.88
C ARG A 143 11.41 -15.10 0.51
N ASP A 144 12.50 -14.44 0.93
CA ASP A 144 12.57 -13.76 2.23
C ASP A 144 11.67 -12.52 2.26
N HIS A 145 11.79 -11.62 1.27
CA HIS A 145 10.91 -10.46 1.14
C HIS A 145 9.45 -10.88 1.11
N MET A 146 9.14 -11.89 0.28
CA MET A 146 7.77 -12.38 0.18
C MET A 146 7.27 -13.00 1.50
N LYS A 147 8.12 -13.67 2.27
CA LYS A 147 7.71 -14.18 3.59
C LYS A 147 7.41 -13.02 4.56
N ARG A 148 8.37 -12.11 4.75
CA ARG A 148 8.27 -10.97 5.68
C ARG A 148 7.04 -10.11 5.40
N ILE A 149 6.83 -9.75 4.13
CA ILE A 149 5.70 -8.91 3.76
C ILE A 149 4.35 -9.64 3.89
N THR A 150 4.31 -10.95 3.64
CA THR A 150 3.08 -11.75 3.86
C THR A 150 2.74 -11.82 5.34
N ASP A 151 3.73 -12.02 6.20
CA ASP A 151 3.52 -12.05 7.65
C ASP A 151 3.01 -10.70 8.16
N ARG A 152 3.47 -9.59 7.58
CA ARG A 152 2.91 -8.26 7.85
C ARG A 152 1.47 -8.13 7.37
N ILE A 153 1.16 -8.52 6.13
CA ILE A 153 -0.21 -8.46 5.58
C ILE A 153 -1.19 -9.25 6.47
N LYS A 154 -0.79 -10.44 6.96
CA LYS A 154 -1.61 -11.22 7.91
C LYS A 154 -1.91 -10.45 9.19
N LYS A 155 -0.90 -9.78 9.78
CA LYS A 155 -1.08 -8.96 10.98
C LYS A 155 -2.07 -7.82 10.75
N GLU A 156 -1.97 -7.15 9.61
CA GLU A 156 -2.91 -6.06 9.25
C GLU A 156 -4.34 -6.58 9.08
N VAL A 157 -4.54 -7.70 8.38
CA VAL A 157 -5.89 -8.31 8.21
C VAL A 157 -6.52 -8.69 9.55
N ILE A 158 -5.76 -9.33 10.45
CA ILE A 158 -6.23 -9.65 11.81
C ILE A 158 -6.54 -8.36 12.60
N GLY A 159 -5.76 -7.30 12.36
CA GLY A 159 -5.98 -5.98 12.93
C GLY A 159 -7.31 -5.36 12.53
N PHE A 160 -7.60 -5.33 11.22
CA PHE A 160 -8.90 -4.89 10.70
C PHE A 160 -10.04 -5.74 11.27
N GLU A 161 -9.92 -7.06 11.29
CA GLU A 161 -10.93 -7.95 11.88
C GLU A 161 -11.22 -7.61 13.36
N LYS A 162 -10.17 -7.38 14.16
CA LYS A 162 -10.31 -6.98 15.57
C LYS A 162 -10.93 -5.59 15.73
N LYS A 163 -10.56 -4.63 14.88
CA LYS A 163 -11.18 -3.29 14.87
C LYS A 163 -12.68 -3.41 14.66
N TYR A 164 -13.10 -4.08 13.59
CA TYR A 164 -14.52 -4.18 13.23
C TYR A 164 -15.33 -5.06 14.20
N SER A 165 -14.75 -6.12 14.77
CA SER A 165 -15.45 -6.93 15.79
C SER A 165 -15.70 -6.17 17.10
N ARG A 166 -14.82 -5.23 17.48
CA ARG A 166 -15.02 -4.36 18.66
C ARG A 166 -16.01 -3.23 18.44
N MET A 167 -16.20 -2.81 17.18
CA MET A 167 -17.17 -1.75 16.87
C MET A 167 -18.62 -2.19 17.04
N GLY A 168 -18.91 -3.50 17.09
CA GLY A 168 -20.23 -4.05 17.46
C GLY A 168 -21.41 -3.33 16.77
N ASP A 169 -22.41 -2.96 17.58
CA ASP A 169 -23.58 -2.17 17.16
C ASP A 169 -23.31 -0.64 17.15
N ASP A 170 -22.16 -0.19 17.67
CA ASP A 170 -21.69 1.21 17.64
C ASP A 170 -21.12 1.61 16.27
N TYR A 171 -21.22 0.70 15.29
CA TYR A 171 -20.93 1.00 13.90
C TYR A 171 -21.85 2.13 13.43
N PRO A 172 -21.32 3.21 12.81
CA PRO A 172 -22.17 4.22 12.21
C PRO A 172 -23.15 3.54 11.26
N ILE A 173 -24.44 3.61 11.59
CA ILE A 173 -25.52 3.05 10.76
C ILE A 173 -25.55 3.87 9.47
N GLY A 174 -24.87 3.37 8.44
CA GLY A 174 -24.89 3.95 7.11
C GLY A 174 -23.54 3.89 6.39
N PRO A 175 -23.55 3.87 5.05
CA PRO A 175 -22.32 3.90 4.25
C PRO A 175 -21.59 5.21 4.48
N ASN A 176 -20.40 5.15 5.07
CA ASN A 176 -19.46 6.26 5.04
C ASN A 176 -18.19 5.89 4.28
N ASP A 177 -17.52 6.91 3.78
CA ASP A 177 -16.34 6.74 2.93
C ASP A 177 -15.18 6.09 3.69
N HIS A 178 -15.02 6.38 4.99
CA HIS A 178 -14.03 5.72 5.86
C HIS A 178 -14.17 4.19 5.86
N GLN A 179 -15.40 3.68 6.03
CA GLN A 179 -15.66 2.23 6.01
C GLN A 179 -15.32 1.60 4.66
N SER A 180 -15.76 2.23 3.56
CA SER A 180 -15.48 1.72 2.21
C SER A 180 -13.98 1.73 1.88
N LYS A 181 -13.26 2.77 2.33
CA LYS A 181 -11.82 2.89 2.15
C LYS A 181 -11.09 1.79 2.92
N ASP A 182 -11.37 1.63 4.22
CA ASP A 182 -10.77 0.63 5.09
C ASP A 182 -10.97 -0.80 4.56
N LEU A 183 -12.21 -1.17 4.22
CA LEU A 183 -12.55 -2.53 3.78
C LEU A 183 -11.97 -2.88 2.40
N SER A 184 -11.70 -1.89 1.55
CA SER A 184 -11.15 -2.15 0.22
C SER A 184 -9.74 -2.77 0.26
N GLY A 185 -8.87 -2.29 1.15
CA GLY A 185 -7.52 -2.82 1.34
C GLY A 185 -7.53 -4.14 2.09
N ALA A 186 -8.33 -4.24 3.16
CA ALA A 186 -8.48 -5.48 3.93
C ALA A 186 -9.02 -6.63 3.06
N GLY A 187 -10.03 -6.37 2.23
CA GLY A 187 -10.58 -7.35 1.28
C GLY A 187 -9.58 -7.78 0.22
N CYS A 188 -8.81 -6.84 -0.35
CA CYS A 188 -7.74 -7.15 -1.30
C CYS A 188 -6.65 -8.03 -0.67
N ALA A 189 -6.26 -7.72 0.57
CA ALA A 189 -5.30 -8.51 1.34
C ALA A 189 -5.81 -9.91 1.68
N ALA A 190 -7.06 -10.04 2.14
CA ALA A 190 -7.68 -11.32 2.42
C ALA A 190 -7.75 -12.20 1.15
N TRP A 191 -8.13 -11.61 0.01
CA TRP A 191 -8.14 -12.32 -1.26
C TRP A 191 -6.73 -12.77 -1.67
N PHE A 192 -5.72 -11.90 -1.57
CA PHE A 192 -4.33 -12.23 -1.87
C PHE A 192 -3.84 -13.41 -1.02
N LEU A 193 -4.09 -13.37 0.29
CA LEU A 193 -3.73 -14.45 1.22
C LEU A 193 -4.46 -15.76 0.92
N SER A 194 -5.70 -15.71 0.42
CA SER A 194 -6.48 -16.90 0.06
C SER A 194 -5.96 -17.62 -1.19
N LYS A 195 -5.16 -16.93 -2.02
CA LYS A 195 -4.63 -17.42 -3.30
C LYS A 195 -3.15 -17.82 -3.23
N LYS A 196 -2.51 -17.69 -2.08
CA LYS A 196 -1.13 -18.09 -1.85
C LYS A 196 -1.05 -19.51 -1.31
#